data_AF-A0A3B0T4H0-F1
#
_entry.id   AF-A0A3B0T4H0-F1
#
_cell.length_a   1.000
_cell.length_b   1.000
_cell.length_c   1.000
_cell.angle_alpha   90.00
_cell.angle_beta   90.00
_cell.angle_gamma   90.00
#
_symmetry.space_group_name_H-M   'P 1'
#
loop_
_entity.id
_entity.type
_entity.pdbx_description
1 polymer ?
#
loop_
_entity_poly.entity_id
_entity_poly.type
_entity_poly.pdbx_seq_one_letter_code
_entity_poly.pdbx_strand_id
1 'polypeptide(L)'
;MYFCCIELTEMNILFEFQENLLRPVKNDFRRYLHEKVDWNQKMIGIKGPRGAGKTTLMLQHLKFDLRMNPLAMYITADHTWFYNHTLLETASNWYKQGGKILFIDEVHKYPNWSVELKNIYDGFP
;
A
#
# COMPACT_ATOMS: atom_id res chain seq x y z
N MET A 1 -14.33 35.73 -5.59
CA MET A 1 -14.73 34.57 -6.40
C MET A 1 -14.09 33.36 -5.75
N TYR A 2 -14.87 32.55 -5.02
CA TYR A 2 -14.34 31.35 -4.38
C TYR A 2 -14.62 30.17 -5.30
N PHE A 3 -13.57 29.61 -5.91
CA PHE A 3 -13.63 28.34 -6.61
C PHE A 3 -13.40 27.23 -5.60
N CYS A 4 -14.37 26.33 -5.46
CA CYS A 4 -14.21 25.07 -4.76
C CYS A 4 -14.22 23.97 -5.83
N CYS A 5 -13.05 23.39 -6.12
CA CYS A 5 -12.94 22.21 -6.97
C CYS A 5 -12.81 21.00 -6.04
N ILE A 6 -13.80 20.13 -6.03
CA ILE A 6 -13.74 18.87 -5.29
C ILE A 6 -13.59 17.77 -6.33
N GLU A 7 -12.37 17.27 -6.51
CA GLU A 7 -12.15 15.98 -7.18
C GLU A 7 -12.51 14.87 -6.20
N LEU A 8 -13.69 14.29 -6.38
CA LEU A 8 -14.05 13.03 -5.73
C LEU A 8 -13.40 11.90 -6.53
N THR A 9 -12.23 11.42 -6.11
CA THR A 9 -11.71 10.14 -6.61
C THR A 9 -12.28 9.02 -5.74
N GLU A 10 -12.78 7.94 -6.36
CA GLU A 10 -13.38 6.81 -5.64
C GLU A 10 -12.40 6.21 -4.60
N MET A 11 -11.09 6.32 -4.84
CA MET A 11 -10.04 5.82 -3.95
C MET A 11 -9.75 6.70 -2.71
N ASN A 12 -10.43 7.84 -2.52
CA ASN A 12 -10.21 8.73 -1.37
C ASN A 12 -10.29 8.00 -0.03
N ILE A 13 -11.18 7.00 0.10
CA ILE A 13 -11.32 6.21 1.33
C ILE A 13 -10.05 5.42 1.70
N LEU A 14 -9.31 4.92 0.70
CA LEU A 14 -8.06 4.18 0.93
C LEU A 14 -6.95 5.11 1.42
N PHE A 15 -6.89 6.34 0.89
CA PHE A 15 -5.95 7.35 1.36
C PHE A 15 -6.27 7.82 2.77
N GLU A 16 -7.54 8.08 3.09
CA GLU A 16 -7.95 8.42 4.46
C GLU A 16 -7.58 7.31 5.44
N PHE A 17 -7.81 6.05 5.05
CA PHE A 17 -7.40 4.89 5.84
C PHE A 17 -5.89 4.84 6.06
N GLN A 18 -5.10 5.03 5.00
CA GLN A 18 -3.64 5.13 5.10
C GLN A 18 -3.22 6.25 6.06
N GLU A 19 -3.73 7.47 5.89
CA GLU A 19 -3.35 8.61 6.73
C GLU A 19 -3.66 8.38 8.21
N ASN A 20 -4.81 7.77 8.51
CA ASN A 20 -5.16 7.38 9.87
C ASN A 20 -4.17 6.38 10.48
N LEU A 21 -3.68 5.42 9.68
CA LEU A 21 -2.65 4.47 10.12
C LEU A 21 -1.26 5.10 10.23
N LEU A 22 -0.93 6.08 9.38
CA LEU A 22 0.36 6.76 9.39
C LEU A 22 0.52 7.72 10.57
N ARG A 23 -0.55 8.38 11.02
CA ARG A 23 -0.52 9.34 12.15
C ARG A 23 0.23 8.83 13.38
N PRO A 24 -0.10 7.66 13.96
CA PRO A 24 0.57 7.16 15.18
C PRO A 24 1.96 6.57 14.93
N VAL A 25 2.39 6.39 13.67
CA VAL A 25 3.67 5.73 13.35
C VAL A 25 4.83 6.65 13.70
N LYS A 26 5.74 6.14 14.54
CA LYS A 26 6.94 6.85 15.02
C LYS A 26 8.21 6.28 14.39
N ASN A 27 9.27 7.10 14.45
CA ASN A 27 10.60 6.75 13.96
C ASN A 27 11.64 6.59 15.08
N ASP A 28 11.18 6.47 16.32
CA ASP A 28 12.02 6.28 17.52
C ASP A 28 12.67 4.89 17.59
N PHE A 29 12.12 3.92 16.86
CA PHE A 29 12.75 2.63 16.61
C PHE A 29 12.50 2.20 15.16
N ARG A 30 13.38 1.35 14.62
CA ARG A 30 13.18 0.67 13.34
C ARG A 30 13.10 -0.84 13.56
N ARG A 31 12.25 -1.52 12.79
CA ARG A 31 12.17 -2.99 12.82
C ARG A 31 13.49 -3.57 12.30
N TYR A 32 14.02 -4.60 12.96
CA TYR A 32 15.31 -5.22 12.56
C TYR A 32 15.34 -5.66 11.08
N LEU A 33 14.19 -6.08 10.55
CA LEU A 33 14.08 -6.58 9.19
C LEU A 33 14.16 -5.43 8.16
N HIS A 34 13.88 -4.19 8.57
CA HIS A 34 13.84 -3.02 7.67
C HIS A 34 15.14 -2.83 6.87
N GLU A 35 16.29 -2.99 7.53
CA GLU A 35 17.62 -2.86 6.89
C GLU A 35 18.00 -4.09 6.05
N LYS A 36 17.31 -5.21 6.25
CA LYS A 36 17.56 -6.47 5.54
C LYS A 36 16.69 -6.64 4.29
N VAL A 37 15.63 -5.83 4.16
CA VAL A 37 14.77 -5.85 2.99
C VAL A 37 15.46 -5.10 1.85
N ASP A 38 15.60 -5.75 0.70
CA ASP A 38 16.01 -5.07 -0.53
C ASP A 38 14.81 -4.38 -1.17
N TRP A 39 14.62 -3.11 -0.82
CA TRP A 39 13.51 -2.26 -1.27
C TRP A 39 13.54 -1.92 -2.77
N ASN A 40 14.61 -2.30 -3.50
CA ASN A 40 14.72 -2.06 -4.94
C ASN A 40 14.06 -3.17 -5.78
N GLN A 41 13.60 -4.24 -5.15
CA GLN A 41 12.93 -5.34 -5.85
C GLN A 41 11.52 -4.90 -6.30
N LYS A 42 11.13 -5.29 -7.52
CA LYS A 42 9.81 -4.99 -8.09
C LYS A 42 8.65 -5.53 -7.24
N MET A 43 8.84 -6.67 -6.59
CA MET A 43 7.87 -7.26 -5.67
C MET A 43 8.59 -7.95 -4.51
N ILE A 44 8.15 -7.66 -3.29
CA ILE A 44 8.74 -8.17 -2.05
C ILE A 44 7.65 -8.86 -1.23
N GLY A 45 7.87 -10.12 -0.87
CA GLY A 45 7.01 -10.86 0.05
C GLY A 45 7.56 -10.83 1.48
N ILE A 46 6.83 -10.23 2.42
CA ILE A 46 7.18 -10.26 3.85
C ILE A 46 6.25 -11.25 4.57
N LYS A 47 6.77 -12.43 4.90
CA LYS A 47 6.03 -13.48 5.64
C LYS A 47 6.53 -13.58 7.08
N GLY A 48 5.60 -13.80 8.00
CA GLY A 48 5.91 -14.03 9.41
C GLY A 48 4.66 -14.12 10.28
N PRO A 49 4.78 -14.55 11.54
CA PRO A 49 3.65 -14.72 12.44
C PRO A 49 2.89 -13.41 12.69
N ARG A 50 1.66 -13.50 13.20
CA ARG A 50 0.91 -12.33 13.69
C ARG A 50 1.70 -11.68 14.84
N GLY A 51 1.65 -10.35 14.93
CA GLY A 51 2.42 -9.60 15.93
C GLY A 51 3.91 -9.41 15.61
N ALA A 52 4.45 -9.99 14.53
CA ALA A 52 5.86 -9.83 14.14
C ALA A 52 6.25 -8.40 13.68
N GLY A 53 5.28 -7.47 13.58
CA GLY A 53 5.55 -6.09 13.20
C GLY A 53 5.67 -5.82 11.69
N LYS A 54 5.11 -6.70 10.84
CA LYS A 54 5.11 -6.55 9.38
C LYS A 54 4.45 -5.24 8.92
N THR A 55 3.24 -4.98 9.42
CA THR A 55 2.50 -3.74 9.17
C THR A 55 3.29 -2.52 9.62
N THR A 56 3.86 -2.55 10.84
CA THR A 56 4.71 -1.46 11.33
C THR A 56 5.89 -1.21 10.39
N LEU A 57 6.55 -2.26 9.92
CA LEU A 57 7.69 -2.14 9.00
C LEU A 57 7.27 -1.46 7.69
N MET A 58 6.15 -1.87 7.08
CA MET A 58 5.64 -1.26 5.85
C MET A 58 5.27 0.21 6.05
N LEU A 59 4.53 0.53 7.13
CA LEU A 59 4.11 1.91 7.42
C LEU A 59 5.30 2.82 7.76
N GLN A 60 6.30 2.30 8.47
CA GLN A 60 7.54 3.03 8.76
C GLN A 60 8.31 3.36 7.47
N HIS A 61 8.41 2.39 6.56
CA HIS A 61 9.06 2.58 5.26
C HIS A 61 8.32 3.63 4.42
N LEU A 62 7.00 3.47 4.30
CA LEU A 62 6.11 4.41 3.61
C LEU A 62 6.25 5.84 4.16
N LYS A 63 6.26 6.01 5.48
CA LYS A 63 6.24 7.34 6.12
C LYS A 63 7.58 8.07 6.09
N PHE A 64 8.68 7.35 6.25
CA PHE A 64 9.96 7.97 6.60
C PHE A 64 11.08 7.71 5.60
N ASP A 65 10.97 6.70 4.74
CA ASP A 65 12.06 6.27 3.86
C ASP A 65 11.77 6.51 2.38
N LEU A 66 10.49 6.61 2.02
CA LEU A 66 10.11 7.09 0.69
C LEU A 66 10.42 8.59 0.58
N ARG A 67 11.19 8.95 -0.45
CA ARG A 67 11.49 10.36 -0.78
C ARG A 67 10.19 11.12 -1.06
N MET A 68 10.23 12.45 -1.13
CA MET A 68 9.06 13.29 -1.42
C MET A 68 8.28 12.94 -2.71
N ASN A 69 8.78 12.02 -3.55
CA ASN A 69 8.14 11.67 -4.81
C ASN A 69 8.49 10.24 -5.29
N PRO A 70 8.03 9.20 -4.58
CA PRO A 70 7.15 8.27 -5.25
C PRO A 70 5.76 8.30 -4.60
N LEU A 71 4.74 8.44 -5.43
CA LEU A 71 3.37 8.23 -5.03
C LEU A 71 3.23 6.77 -4.56
N ALA A 72 3.11 6.59 -3.25
CA ALA A 72 2.98 5.30 -2.62
C ALA A 72 1.63 5.19 -1.90
N MET A 73 1.02 4.01 -2.01
CA MET A 73 -0.25 3.70 -1.39
C MET A 73 -0.12 2.47 -0.52
N TYR A 74 -0.77 2.49 0.63
CA TYR A 74 -0.96 1.38 1.51
C TYR A 74 -2.43 0.97 1.51
N ILE A 75 -2.67 -0.31 1.29
CA ILE A 75 -3.97 -0.94 1.42
C ILE A 75 -3.87 -2.17 2.31
N THR A 76 -4.99 -2.53 2.93
CA THR A 76 -5.18 -3.88 3.48
C THR A 76 -6.17 -4.62 2.61
N ALA A 77 -5.84 -5.84 2.18
CA ALA A 77 -6.71 -6.63 1.33
C ALA A 77 -7.98 -7.12 2.07
N ASP A 78 -8.05 -6.90 3.38
CA ASP A 78 -9.21 -7.13 4.25
C ASP A 78 -10.17 -5.93 4.32
N HIS A 79 -9.87 -4.83 3.63
CA HIS A 79 -10.71 -3.62 3.64
C HIS A 79 -12.03 -3.85 2.90
N THR A 80 -13.12 -3.25 3.37
CA THR A 80 -14.47 -3.33 2.75
C THR A 80 -14.51 -2.80 1.32
N TRP A 81 -13.52 -1.99 0.93
CA TRP A 81 -13.29 -1.57 -0.47
C TRP A 81 -13.28 -2.76 -1.43
N PHE A 82 -12.65 -3.86 -1.03
CA PHE A 82 -12.48 -5.06 -1.84
C PHE A 82 -13.72 -5.96 -1.90
N TYR A 83 -14.85 -5.52 -1.32
CA TYR A 83 -16.13 -6.20 -1.54
C TYR A 83 -16.66 -5.95 -2.95
N ASN A 84 -16.34 -4.79 -3.52
CA ASN A 84 -16.82 -4.36 -4.83
C ASN A 84 -15.69 -4.07 -5.83
N HIS A 85 -14.42 -4.10 -5.40
CA HIS A 85 -13.26 -3.82 -6.24
C HIS A 85 -12.23 -4.93 -6.13
N THR A 86 -11.44 -5.13 -7.19
CA THR A 86 -10.35 -6.13 -7.20
C THR A 86 -9.00 -5.51 -6.86
N LEU A 87 -8.01 -6.33 -6.48
CA LEU A 87 -6.63 -5.85 -6.30
C LEU A 87 -6.06 -5.35 -7.63
N LEU A 88 -6.32 -6.06 -8.73
CA LEU A 88 -5.86 -5.69 -10.06
C LEU A 88 -6.45 -4.36 -10.53
N GLU A 89 -7.75 -4.16 -10.35
CA GLU A 89 -8.42 -2.88 -10.68
C GLU A 89 -7.86 -1.74 -9.83
N THR A 90 -7.71 -1.95 -8.53
CA THR A 90 -7.16 -0.95 -7.61
C THR A 90 -5.73 -0.57 -8.01
N ALA A 91 -4.88 -1.56 -8.35
CA ALA A 91 -3.54 -1.32 -8.84
C ALA A 91 -3.52 -0.59 -10.19
N SER A 92 -4.41 -0.94 -11.11
CA SER A 92 -4.59 -0.25 -12.40
C SER A 92 -4.97 1.22 -12.20
N ASN A 93 -5.95 1.50 -11.35
CA ASN A 93 -6.41 2.85 -11.07
C ASN A 93 -5.31 3.65 -10.37
N TRP A 94 -4.58 3.02 -9.45
CA TRP A 94 -3.43 3.64 -8.81
C TRP A 94 -2.32 4.02 -9.80
N TYR A 95 -1.97 3.09 -10.69
CA TYR A 95 -0.96 3.33 -11.72
C TYR A 95 -1.37 4.47 -12.67
N LYS A 96 -2.64 4.55 -13.07
CA LYS A 96 -3.19 5.63 -13.90
C LYS A 96 -3.10 7.01 -13.23
N GLN A 97 -3.16 7.06 -11.90
CA GLN A 97 -2.96 8.29 -11.12
C GLN A 97 -1.47 8.66 -10.93
N GLY A 98 -0.55 7.93 -11.58
CA GLY A 98 0.89 8.14 -11.44
C GLY A 98 1.52 7.40 -10.25
N GLY A 99 0.74 6.56 -9.56
CA GLY A 99 1.19 5.68 -8.48
C GLY A 99 2.39 4.81 -8.87
N LYS A 100 3.35 4.68 -7.95
CA LYS A 100 4.60 3.94 -8.16
C LYS A 100 4.78 2.76 -7.24
N ILE A 101 4.26 2.85 -6.01
CA ILE A 101 4.43 1.82 -4.99
C ILE A 101 3.07 1.47 -4.41
N LEU A 102 2.79 0.18 -4.26
CA LEU A 102 1.58 -0.34 -3.64
C LEU A 102 1.96 -1.35 -2.54
N PHE A 103 1.74 -0.97 -1.30
CA PHE A 103 1.84 -1.87 -0.15
C PHE A 103 0.49 -2.56 0.06
N ILE A 104 0.51 -3.89 0.17
CA ILE A 104 -0.68 -4.72 0.36
C ILE A 104 -0.49 -5.54 1.63
N ASP A 105 -1.17 -5.16 2.69
CA ASP A 105 -1.19 -5.93 3.94
C ASP A 105 -2.30 -6.99 3.92
N GLU A 106 -2.13 -8.03 4.73
CA GLU A 106 -3.10 -9.11 4.92
C GLU A 106 -3.59 -9.76 3.60
N VAL A 107 -2.77 -9.74 2.54
CA VAL A 107 -3.13 -10.20 1.18
C VAL A 107 -3.67 -11.64 1.13
N HIS A 108 -3.25 -12.48 2.07
CA HIS A 108 -3.70 -13.88 2.19
C HIS A 108 -5.18 -14.03 2.57
N LYS A 109 -5.85 -12.95 3.02
CA LYS A 109 -7.29 -12.94 3.29
C LYS A 109 -8.14 -12.71 2.04
N TYR A 110 -7.55 -12.18 0.98
CA TYR A 110 -8.26 -11.86 -0.25
C TYR A 110 -8.35 -13.10 -1.18
N PRO A 111 -9.54 -13.48 -1.68
CA PRO A 111 -9.68 -14.60 -2.61
C PRO A 111 -8.87 -14.40 -3.89
N ASN A 112 -8.26 -15.45 -4.44
CA ASN A 112 -7.47 -15.39 -5.69
C ASN A 112 -6.27 -14.42 -5.67
N TRP A 113 -5.81 -14.00 -4.48
CA TRP A 113 -4.74 -13.03 -4.33
C TRP A 113 -3.48 -13.34 -5.14
N SER A 114 -3.08 -14.61 -5.22
CA SER A 114 -1.85 -15.01 -5.91
C SER A 114 -1.94 -14.78 -7.42
N VAL A 115 -3.11 -15.00 -8.02
CA VAL A 115 -3.36 -14.78 -9.44
C VAL A 115 -3.35 -13.28 -9.74
N GLU A 116 -4.03 -12.48 -8.92
CA GLU A 116 -4.06 -11.04 -9.12
C GLU A 116 -2.71 -10.37 -8.88
N LEU A 117 -1.95 -10.78 -7.85
CA LEU A 117 -0.59 -10.29 -7.65
C LEU A 117 0.31 -10.61 -8.85
N LYS A 118 0.21 -11.81 -9.42
CA LYS A 118 0.94 -12.17 -10.65
C LYS A 118 0.53 -11.25 -11.81
N ASN A 119 -0.77 -11.01 -12.00
CA ASN A 119 -1.25 -10.12 -13.06
C ASN A 119 -0.78 -8.67 -12.86
N ILE A 120 -0.72 -8.18 -11.62
CA ILE A 120 -0.16 -6.87 -11.30
C ILE A 120 1.35 -6.85 -11.65
N TYR A 121 2.10 -7.88 -11.26
CA TYR A 121 3.53 -7.96 -11.57
C TYR A 121 3.82 -7.98 -13.08
N ASP A 122 3.03 -8.75 -13.83
CA ASP A 122 3.19 -8.90 -15.29
C ASP A 122 2.66 -7.68 -16.06
N GLY A 123 1.64 -7.01 -15.52
CA GLY A 123 0.86 -5.96 -16.22
C GLY A 123 1.36 -4.53 -16.05
N PHE A 124 2.14 -4.23 -15.00
CA PHE A 124 2.69 -2.89 -14.76
C PHE A 124 4.22 -2.90 -14.82
N PRO A 125 4.86 -1.92 -15.48
CA PRO A 125 6.32 -1.87 -15.63
C PRO A 125 7.04 -1.68 -14.30
#